data_AF-A0A1B8TG57-F1
#
_entry.id   AF-A0A1B8TG57-F1
#
_cell.length_a   1.000
_cell.length_b   1.000
_cell.length_c   1.000
_cell.angle_alpha   90.00
_cell.angle_beta   90.00
_cell.angle_gamma   90.00
#
_symmetry.space_group_name_H-M   'P 1'
#
loop_
_entity.id
_entity.type
_entity.pdbx_description
1 polymer ?
#
loop_
_entity_poly.entity_id
_entity_poly.type
_entity_poly.pdbx_seq_one_letter_code
_entity_poly.pdbx_strand_id
1 'polypeptide(L)' 'MSDLAITPRKQRIIEIADELVCGMVANGALDPEDETALERACRQAVQDATVLYDSAIEYVS' A
#
# COMPACT_ATOMS: atom_id res chain seq x y z
N MET A 1 10.70 -13.36 -19.92
CA MET A 1 10.16 -12.35 -18.99
C MET A 1 10.73 -12.71 -17.64
N SER A 2 11.69 -11.93 -17.14
CA SER A 2 12.33 -12.20 -15.85
C SER A 2 11.30 -12.00 -14.74
N ASP A 3 11.01 -13.07 -13.98
CA ASP A 3 10.35 -12.97 -12.68
C ASP A 3 11.15 -11.97 -11.84
N LEU A 4 10.66 -10.73 -11.74
CA LEU A 4 11.21 -9.75 -10.83
C LEU A 4 10.90 -10.26 -9.43
N ALA A 5 11.85 -10.96 -8.81
CA ALA A 5 11.73 -11.41 -7.44
C ALA A 5 11.32 -10.21 -6.57
N ILE A 6 10.12 -10.28 -5.99
CA ILE A 6 9.63 -9.26 -5.07
C ILE A 6 10.53 -9.33 -3.83
N THR A 7 11.24 -8.25 -3.54
CA THR A 7 12.08 -8.19 -2.33
C THR A 7 11.19 -8.21 -1.08
N PRO A 8 11.66 -8.73 0.07
CA PRO A 8 10.87 -8.71 1.31
C PRO A 8 10.36 -7.31 1.68
N ARG A 9 11.16 -6.28 1.44
CA ARG A 9 10.75 -4.88 1.59
C ARG A 9 9.56 -4.54 0.70
N LYS A 10 9.65 -4.84 -0.60
CA LYS A 10 8.57 -4.55 -1.56
C LYS A 10 7.30 -5.31 -1.20
N GLN A 11 7.41 -6.56 -0.75
CA GLN A 11 6.28 -7.36 -0.30
C GLN A 11 5.56 -6.70 0.89
N ARG A 12 6.30 -6.23 1.90
CA ARG A 12 5.68 -5.55 3.05
C ARG A 12 5.03 -4.21 2.71
N ILE A 13 5.61 -3.44 1.81
CA ILE A 13 4.98 -2.20 1.33
C ILE A 13 3.64 -2.51 0.65
N ILE A 14 3.56 -3.57 -0.16
CA ILE A 14 2.31 -3.97 -0.82
C ILE A 14 1.24 -4.37 0.20
N GLU A 15 1.60 -5.16 1.21
CA GLU A 15 0.65 -5.59 2.25
C GLU A 15 0.13 -4.42 3.09
N ILE A 16 0.99 -3.49 3.49
CA ILE A 16 0.55 -2.28 4.22
C ILE A 16 -0.39 -1.45 3.32
N ALA A 17 -0.05 -1.29 2.04
CA ALA A 17 -0.90 -0.55 1.11
C ALA A 17 -2.27 -1.22 0.91
N ASP A 18 -2.30 -2.56 0.85
CA ASP A 18 -3.53 -3.35 0.76
C ASP A 18 -4.41 -3.13 2.00
N GLU A 19 -3.85 -3.23 3.20
CA GLU A 19 -4.56 -2.97 4.45
C GLU A 19 -5.14 -1.55 4.52
N LEU A 20 -4.39 -0.54 4.07
CA LEU A 20 -4.86 0.85 4.00
C LEU A 20 -6.05 0.99 3.05
N VAL A 21 -5.97 0.41 1.84
CA VAL A 21 -7.05 0.48 0.84
C VAL A 21 -8.28 -0.29 1.29
N CYS A 22 -8.11 -1.51 1.79
CA CYS A 22 -9.19 -2.31 2.35
C CYS A 22 -9.89 -1.58 3.52
N GLY A 23 -9.12 -0.90 4.38
CA GLY A 23 -9.66 -0.07 5.46
C GLY A 23 -10.51 1.10 4.94
N MET A 24 -10.07 1.77 3.86
CA MET A 24 -10.85 2.84 3.23
C MET A 24 -12.17 2.33 2.65
N VAL A 25 -12.16 1.18 1.98
CA VAL A 25 -13.38 0.54 1.45
C VAL A 25 -14.32 0.12 2.57
N ALA A 26 -13.80 -0.58 3.59
CA ALA A 26 -14.61 -1.08 4.71
C ALA A 26 -15.31 0.04 5.49
N ASN A 27 -14.70 1.22 5.57
CA ASN A 27 -15.26 2.39 6.25
C ASN A 27 -16.13 3.28 5.33
N GLY A 28 -16.32 2.89 4.06
CA GLY A 28 -17.10 3.66 3.08
C GLY A 28 -16.41 4.95 2.61
N ALA A 29 -15.12 5.11 2.88
CA ALA A 29 -14.32 6.25 2.41
C ALA A 29 -13.85 6.09 0.95
N LEU A 30 -13.90 4.87 0.42
CA LEU A 30 -13.55 4.54 -0.96
C LEU A 30 -14.60 3.63 -1.56
N ASP A 31 -15.14 4.02 -2.72
CA ASP A 31 -15.99 3.17 -3.54
C ASP A 31 -15.11 2.26 -4.42
N PRO A 32 -15.16 0.93 -4.27
CA PRO A 32 -14.39 0.02 -5.11
C PRO A 32 -14.88 -0.07 -6.55
N GLU A 33 -16.10 0.40 -6.86
CA GLU A 33 -16.63 0.43 -8.22
C GLU A 33 -16.16 1.68 -9.01
N ASP A 34 -15.67 2.71 -8.32
CA ASP A 34 -14.97 3.84 -8.95
C ASP A 34 -13.50 3.48 -9.19
N GLU A 35 -13.22 2.91 -10.38
CA GLU A 35 -11.87 2.50 -10.79
C GLU A 35 -10.84 3.63 -10.68
N THR A 36 -11.23 4.89 -10.97
CA THR A 36 -10.30 6.03 -10.92
C THR A 36 -9.98 6.43 -9.49
N ALA A 37 -10.97 6.41 -8.60
CA ALA A 37 -10.74 6.61 -7.17
C ALA A 37 -9.88 5.49 -6.58
N LEU A 38 -10.18 4.23 -6.92
CA LEU A 38 -9.44 3.06 -6.46
C LEU A 38 -7.99 3.09 -6.93
N GLU A 39 -7.72 3.36 -8.20
CA GLU A 39 -6.35 3.40 -8.74
C GLU A 39 -5.51 4.51 -8.07
N ARG A 40 -6.13 5.68 -7.83
CA ARG A 40 -5.49 6.78 -7.09
C ARG A 40 -5.23 6.42 -5.63
N ALA A 41 -6.19 5.78 -4.97
CA ALA A 41 -6.05 5.33 -3.59
C ALA A 41 -4.91 4.31 -3.46
N CYS A 42 -4.81 3.34 -4.37
CA CYS A 42 -3.72 2.37 -4.42
C CYS A 42 -2.35 3.05 -4.60
N ARG A 43 -2.24 4.01 -5.52
CA ARG A 43 -0.99 4.76 -5.71
C ARG A 43 -0.57 5.54 -4.46
N GLN A 44 -1.53 6.18 -3.79
CA GLN A 44 -1.26 6.91 -2.56
C GLN A 44 -0.86 5.96 -1.43
N ALA A 45 -1.60 4.86 -1.24
CA ALA A 45 -1.34 3.88 -0.20
C ALA A 45 0.05 3.25 -0.33
N VAL A 46 0.55 3.00 -1.54
CA VAL A 46 1.93 2.54 -1.76
C VAL A 46 2.97 3.58 -1.32
N GLN A 47 2.72 4.87 -1.56
CA GLN A 47 3.62 5.95 -1.10
C GLN A 47 3.61 6.05 0.43
N ASP A 48 2.42 6.05 1.03
CA ASP A 48 2.26 6.13 2.49
C ASP A 48 2.87 4.91 3.18
N ALA A 49 2.65 3.71 2.64
CA ALA A 49 3.25 2.47 3.11
C ALA A 49 4.78 2.49 3.03
N THR A 50 5.35 3.09 1.98
CA THR A 50 6.81 3.24 1.84
C THR A 50 7.37 4.11 2.96
N VAL A 51 6.75 5.28 3.20
CA VAL A 51 7.17 6.21 4.25
C VAL A 51 7.04 5.55 5.63
N LEU A 52 5.89 4.91 5.90
CA LEU A 52 5.64 4.24 7.17
C LEU A 52 6.65 3.11 7.42
N TYR A 53 6.91 2.27 6.42
CA TYR A 53 7.87 1.18 6.52
C TYR A 53 9.28 1.72 6.83
N ASP A 54 9.73 2.74 6.11
CA ASP A 54 11.07 3.31 6.29
C ASP A 54 11.20 3.96 7.68
N SER A 55 10.19 4.71 8.14
CA SER A 55 10.15 5.27 9.50
C SER A 55 10.13 4.18 10.58
N ALA A 56 9.42 3.08 10.35
CA ALA A 56 9.39 1.96 11.30
C ALA A 56 10.77 1.29 11.41
N ILE A 57 11.48 1.10 10.29
CA ILE A 57 12.84 0.57 10.29
C ILE A 57 13.81 1.50 11.04
N GLU A 58 13.72 2.82 10.81
CA GLU A 58 14.54 3.81 11.52
C GLU A 58 14.29 3.78 13.03
N TYR A 59 13.03 3.66 13.45
CA TYR A 59 12.65 3.64 14.87
C TYR A 59 13.17 2.39 15.62
N VAL A 60 13.24 1.24 14.96
CA VAL A 60 13.66 -0.03 15.59
C VAL A 60 15.16 -0.33 15.46
N SER A 61 15.91 0.53 14.77
CA SER A 61 17.37 0.41 14.58
C SER A 61 18.14 1.11 15.69
#